data_AF-A0A4R2IK92-F1
#
_entry.id   AF-A0A4R2IK92-F1
#
_cell.length_a   1.000
_cell.length_b   1.000
_cell.length_c   1.000
_cell.angle_alpha   90.00
_cell.angle_beta   90.00
_cell.angle_gamma   90.00
#
_symmetry.space_group_name_H-M   'P 1'
#
loop_
_entity.id
_entity.type
_entity.pdbx_description
1 polymer ?
#
loop_
_entity_poly.entity_id
_entity_poly.type
_entity_poly.pdbx_seq_one_letter_code
_entity_poly.pdbx_strand_id
1 'polypeptide(L)'
;MKRWSPLLVLCLPLAACSWGIRLDSGGEKVRTAWNGDIDGCRDVGKVTVSVLDHVGPMDRNGLKVRDELEVLARNEAATLGADTIKPLGEPRDGEQPWGAYHCGRHDRAPMKIEQKNADGSTETFPIRN
;
A
#
# COMPACT_ATOMS: atom_id res chain seq x y z
N MET A 1 -18.14 -49.31 -34.78
CA MET A 1 -17.21 -48.18 -34.95
C MET A 1 -17.96 -46.88 -34.65
N LYS A 2 -17.84 -46.32 -33.45
CA LYS A 2 -18.53 -45.07 -33.08
C LYS A 2 -17.47 -44.05 -32.69
N ARG A 3 -17.26 -43.06 -33.57
CA ARG A 3 -16.28 -41.99 -33.42
C ARG A 3 -16.78 -41.03 -32.35
N TRP A 4 -16.13 -40.99 -31.20
CA TRP A 4 -16.38 -39.98 -30.17
C TRP A 4 -15.59 -38.72 -30.54
N SER A 5 -16.31 -37.68 -30.94
CA SER A 5 -15.77 -36.34 -31.13
C SER A 5 -15.44 -35.75 -29.76
N PRO A 6 -14.19 -35.33 -29.47
CA PRO A 6 -13.88 -34.70 -28.20
C PRO A 6 -14.47 -33.29 -28.22
N LEU A 7 -15.41 -33.04 -27.31
CA LEU A 7 -15.91 -31.72 -26.99
C LEU A 7 -14.72 -30.88 -26.50
N LEU A 8 -14.26 -29.96 -27.34
CA LEU A 8 -13.21 -29.00 -27.00
C LEU A 8 -13.80 -28.00 -25.99
N VAL A 9 -13.72 -28.34 -24.70
CA VAL A 9 -14.01 -27.42 -23.61
C VAL A 9 -12.85 -26.42 -23.56
N LEU A 10 -13.04 -25.30 -24.25
CA LEU A 10 -12.22 -24.11 -24.12
C LEU A 10 -12.50 -23.51 -22.74
N CYS A 11 -11.74 -23.93 -21.72
CA CYS A 11 -11.70 -23.23 -20.45
C CYS A 11 -11.13 -21.82 -20.68
N LEU A 12 -12.01 -20.81 -20.77
CA LEU A 12 -11.59 -19.42 -20.63
C LEU A 12 -11.00 -19.26 -19.22
N PRO A 13 -9.72 -18.88 -19.05
CA PRO A 13 -9.24 -18.46 -17.74
C PRO A 13 -10.03 -17.20 -17.35
N LEU A 14 -10.84 -17.29 -16.29
CA LEU A 14 -11.41 -16.13 -15.63
C LEU A 14 -10.23 -15.29 -15.13
N ALA A 15 -9.91 -14.22 -15.85
CA ALA A 15 -8.89 -13.27 -15.46
C ALA A 15 -9.26 -12.71 -14.07
N ALA A 16 -8.49 -13.09 -13.06
CA ALA A 16 -8.56 -12.51 -11.74
C ALA A 16 -8.04 -11.06 -11.82
N CYS A 17 -8.94 -10.10 -12.05
CA CYS A 17 -8.63 -8.68 -12.23
C CYS A 17 -8.12 -7.96 -10.96
N SER A 18 -7.70 -8.67 -9.91
CA SER A 18 -7.19 -8.06 -8.66
C SER A 18 -5.66 -8.09 -8.55
N TRP A 19 -4.93 -8.65 -9.52
CA TRP A 19 -3.47 -8.74 -9.45
C TRP A 19 -2.80 -7.48 -10.03
N GLY A 20 -2.58 -6.47 -9.19
CA GLY A 20 -1.65 -5.37 -9.50
C GLY A 20 -2.25 -3.97 -9.44
N ILE A 21 -2.73 -3.57 -8.26
CA ILE A 21 -3.00 -2.17 -7.98
C ILE A 21 -1.67 -1.41 -8.08
N ARG A 22 -1.62 -0.39 -8.93
CA ARG A 22 -0.44 0.45 -9.14
C ARG A 22 -0.78 1.89 -8.84
N LEU A 23 0.24 2.63 -8.45
CA LEU A 23 0.15 4.06 -8.34
C LEU A 23 -0.16 4.68 -9.71
N ASP A 24 -1.08 5.63 -9.73
CA ASP A 24 -1.26 6.53 -10.87
C ASP A 24 -0.43 7.81 -10.72
N SER A 25 -0.43 8.64 -11.76
CA SER A 25 0.37 9.89 -11.78
C SER A 25 -0.05 10.93 -10.73
N GLY A 26 -1.26 10.82 -10.18
CA GLY A 26 -1.73 11.59 -9.04
C GLY A 26 -1.20 11.02 -7.74
N GLY A 27 -1.41 9.71 -7.51
CA GLY A 27 -0.95 8.99 -6.33
C GLY A 27 0.56 9.10 -6.11
N GLU A 28 1.36 9.23 -7.17
CA GLU A 28 2.84 9.39 -7.10
C GLU A 28 3.26 10.63 -6.34
N LYS A 29 2.40 11.65 -6.34
CA LYS A 29 2.64 12.93 -5.67
C LYS A 29 2.09 12.94 -4.24
N VAL A 30 1.27 11.96 -3.88
CA VAL A 30 0.73 11.80 -2.53
C VAL A 30 1.71 11.02 -1.68
N ARG A 31 2.11 11.54 -0.52
CA ARG A 31 2.98 10.86 0.45
C ARG A 31 2.16 10.17 1.54
N THR A 32 2.72 9.13 2.15
CA THR A 32 2.08 8.44 3.27
C THR A 32 2.74 8.82 4.59
N ALA A 33 1.95 9.41 5.50
CA ALA A 33 2.38 9.78 6.85
C ALA A 33 2.05 8.66 7.84
N TRP A 34 2.85 7.59 7.85
CA TRP A 34 2.65 6.45 8.74
C TRP A 34 2.84 6.81 10.22
N ASN A 35 3.96 7.47 10.53
CA ASN A 35 4.31 7.95 11.88
C ASN A 35 4.54 9.47 11.90
N GLY A 36 4.25 10.14 10.79
CA GLY A 36 4.45 11.58 10.66
C GLY A 36 3.31 12.36 11.30
N ASP A 37 3.67 13.50 11.88
CA ASP A 37 2.68 14.51 12.24
C ASP A 37 2.15 15.19 10.99
N ILE A 38 0.87 15.56 11.06
CA ILE A 38 0.14 16.29 10.02
C ILE A 38 -0.09 17.74 10.47
N ASP A 39 0.76 18.22 11.37
CA ASP A 39 0.65 19.53 11.98
C ASP A 39 0.91 20.61 10.92
N GLY A 40 -0.04 21.54 10.79
CA GLY A 40 0.00 22.57 9.75
C GLY A 40 -0.54 22.12 8.39
N CYS A 41 -0.95 20.87 8.25
CA CYS A 41 -1.69 20.41 7.06
C CYS A 41 -3.15 20.85 7.10
N ARG A 42 -3.71 21.13 5.92
CA ARG A 42 -5.15 21.30 5.76
C ARG A 42 -5.81 19.96 5.51
N ASP A 43 -6.83 19.61 6.31
CA ASP A 43 -7.71 18.47 6.04
C ASP A 43 -8.51 18.75 4.75
N VAL A 44 -8.43 17.83 3.78
CA VAL A 44 -9.18 17.89 2.52
C VAL A 44 -10.24 16.80 2.41
N GLY A 45 -10.30 15.88 3.37
CA GLY A 45 -11.33 14.86 3.45
C GLY A 45 -10.83 13.51 3.97
N LYS A 46 -11.69 12.51 3.80
CA LYS A 46 -11.45 11.13 4.19
C LYS A 46 -11.69 10.22 2.97
N VAL A 47 -10.77 9.29 2.73
CA VAL A 47 -10.93 8.22 1.75
C VAL A 47 -11.02 6.89 2.48
N THR A 48 -11.85 5.97 2.00
CA THR A 48 -11.95 4.61 2.54
C THR A 48 -11.83 3.68 1.36
N VAL A 49 -10.85 2.78 1.43
CA VAL A 49 -10.48 1.90 0.32
C VAL A 49 -10.57 0.47 0.77
N SER A 50 -10.89 -0.40 -0.17
CA SER A 50 -11.06 -1.83 0.08
C SER A 50 -10.35 -2.64 -1.00
N VAL A 51 -9.74 -3.74 -0.57
CA VAL A 51 -9.16 -4.77 -1.42
C VAL A 51 -9.69 -6.12 -0.97
N LEU A 52 -9.63 -7.11 -1.85
CA LEU A 52 -9.91 -8.48 -1.46
C LEU A 52 -8.88 -8.91 -0.40
N ASP A 53 -9.29 -9.46 0.73
CA ASP A 53 -8.37 -9.91 1.79
C ASP A 53 -8.38 -11.42 2.01
N HIS A 54 -9.40 -12.13 1.52
CA HIS A 54 -9.48 -13.60 1.61
C HIS A 54 -10.13 -14.20 0.36
N VAL A 55 -9.93 -15.50 0.16
CA VAL A 55 -10.60 -16.31 -0.87
C VAL A 55 -11.16 -17.56 -0.20
N GLY A 56 -12.47 -17.57 0.05
CA GLY A 56 -13.09 -18.63 0.83
C GLY A 56 -12.52 -18.69 2.25
N PRO A 57 -12.08 -19.85 2.76
CA PRO A 57 -11.50 -19.97 4.10
C PRO A 57 -10.01 -19.57 4.17
N MET A 58 -9.41 -19.09 3.09
CA MET A 58 -7.97 -18.79 3.02
C MET A 58 -7.73 -17.28 3.00
N ASP A 59 -6.98 -16.78 3.98
CA ASP A 59 -6.57 -15.37 4.04
C ASP A 59 -5.43 -15.06 3.06
N ARG A 60 -5.47 -13.87 2.45
CA ARG A 60 -4.33 -13.30 1.71
C ARG A 60 -3.28 -12.80 2.70
N ASN A 61 -2.06 -12.62 2.21
CA ASN A 61 -0.98 -12.04 3.00
C ASN A 61 -1.34 -10.60 3.43
N GLY A 62 -1.50 -10.39 4.74
CA GLY A 62 -1.85 -9.09 5.32
C GLY A 62 -0.87 -7.96 5.00
N LEU A 63 0.42 -8.24 4.81
CA LEU A 63 1.38 -7.22 4.35
C LEU A 63 1.05 -6.73 2.95
N LYS A 64 0.71 -7.67 2.05
CA LYS A 64 0.32 -7.33 0.68
C LYS A 64 -1.01 -6.59 0.62
N VAL A 65 -1.97 -6.97 1.46
CA VAL A 65 -3.25 -6.25 1.61
C VAL A 65 -3.01 -4.79 2.03
N ARG A 66 -2.12 -4.56 3.01
CA ARG A 66 -1.77 -3.21 3.48
C ARG A 66 -1.11 -2.36 2.39
N ASP A 67 -0.16 -2.94 1.66
CA ASP A 67 0.51 -2.24 0.56
C ASP A 67 -0.51 -1.86 -0.54
N GLU A 68 -1.39 -2.78 -0.91
CA GLU A 68 -2.44 -2.54 -1.90
C GLU A 68 -3.43 -1.46 -1.45
N LEU A 69 -3.81 -1.44 -0.16
CA LEU A 69 -4.64 -0.40 0.44
C LEU A 69 -3.95 0.96 0.44
N GLU A 70 -2.65 1.04 0.76
CA GLU A 70 -1.91 2.30 0.69
C GLU A 70 -1.94 2.85 -0.75
N VAL A 71 -1.67 2.01 -1.74
CA VAL A 71 -1.67 2.45 -3.15
C VAL A 71 -3.04 2.97 -3.58
N LEU A 72 -4.13 2.26 -3.26
CA LEU A 72 -5.47 2.75 -3.56
C LEU A 72 -5.77 4.06 -2.84
N ALA A 73 -5.43 4.16 -1.56
CA ALA A 73 -5.70 5.37 -0.78
C ALA A 73 -4.99 6.59 -1.37
N ARG A 74 -3.75 6.43 -1.88
CA ARG A 74 -3.00 7.50 -2.53
C ARG A 74 -3.64 7.95 -3.83
N ASN A 75 -4.07 7.00 -4.66
CA ASN A 75 -4.74 7.29 -5.92
C ASN A 75 -6.06 8.04 -5.66
N GLU A 76 -6.89 7.54 -4.74
CA GLU A 76 -8.17 8.19 -4.39
C GLU A 76 -7.96 9.57 -3.78
N ALA A 77 -7.01 9.72 -2.85
CA ALA A 77 -6.73 11.01 -2.22
C ALA A 77 -6.20 12.06 -3.21
N ALA A 78 -5.48 11.64 -4.25
CA ALA A 78 -5.04 12.56 -5.30
C ALA A 78 -6.23 13.21 -6.03
N THR A 79 -7.35 12.50 -6.18
CA THR A 79 -8.58 13.06 -6.78
C THR A 79 -9.19 14.18 -5.93
N LEU A 80 -8.94 14.17 -4.62
CA LEU A 80 -9.35 15.20 -3.66
C LEU A 80 -8.36 16.38 -3.58
N GLY A 81 -7.28 16.34 -4.36
CA GLY A 81 -6.20 17.34 -4.30
C GLY A 81 -5.36 17.23 -3.02
N ALA A 82 -5.33 16.06 -2.39
CA ALA A 82 -4.41 15.80 -1.28
C ALA A 82 -2.98 15.62 -1.80
N ASP A 83 -2.00 15.93 -0.96
CA ASP A 83 -0.59 15.58 -1.16
C ASP A 83 -0.07 14.61 -0.08
N THR A 84 -0.89 14.33 0.93
CA THR A 84 -0.53 13.53 2.09
C THR A 84 -1.73 12.70 2.53
N ILE A 85 -1.51 11.43 2.84
CA ILE A 85 -2.49 10.57 3.51
C ILE A 85 -1.97 10.04 4.84
N LYS A 86 -2.87 9.79 5.79
CA LYS A 86 -2.56 9.18 7.09
C LYS A 86 -3.60 8.09 7.39
N PRO A 87 -3.19 6.88 7.79
CA PRO A 87 -4.14 5.85 8.17
C PRO A 87 -4.89 6.29 9.44
N LEU A 88 -6.21 6.10 9.46
CA LEU A 88 -7.05 6.43 10.63
C LEU A 88 -7.23 5.22 11.56
N GLY A 89 -6.73 4.06 11.16
CA GLY A 89 -6.76 2.83 11.92
C GLY A 89 -6.08 1.70 11.16
N GLU A 90 -6.00 0.53 11.79
CA GLU A 90 -5.54 -0.69 11.15
C GLU A 90 -6.57 -1.20 10.13
N PRO A 91 -6.12 -1.87 9.05
CA PRO A 91 -7.03 -2.54 8.13
C PRO A 91 -7.88 -3.60 8.82
N ARG A 92 -9.14 -3.73 8.42
CA ARG A 92 -10.06 -4.78 8.85
C ARG A 92 -10.88 -5.24 7.66
N ASP A 93 -11.02 -6.54 7.49
CA ASP A 93 -11.81 -7.15 6.42
C ASP A 93 -11.47 -6.57 5.03
N GLY A 94 -10.16 -6.39 4.78
CA GLY A 94 -9.66 -5.81 3.53
C GLY A 94 -9.96 -4.32 3.34
N GLU A 95 -10.51 -3.62 4.33
CA GLU A 95 -10.85 -2.21 4.27
C GLU A 95 -9.96 -1.38 5.21
N GLN A 96 -9.62 -0.16 4.80
CA GLN A 96 -8.94 0.79 5.69
C GLN A 96 -9.38 2.24 5.42
N PRO A 97 -9.74 3.01 6.46
CA PRO A 97 -9.97 4.43 6.35
C PRO A 97 -8.68 5.25 6.45
N TRP A 98 -8.58 6.29 5.63
CA TRP A 98 -7.45 7.20 5.55
C TRP A 98 -7.92 8.66 5.58
N GLY A 99 -7.22 9.49 6.33
CA GLY A 99 -7.36 10.94 6.23
C GLY A 99 -6.53 11.45 5.05
N ALA A 100 -7.08 12.40 4.31
CA ALA A 100 -6.46 13.03 3.16
C ALA A 100 -6.19 14.50 3.49
N TYR A 101 -4.94 14.93 3.28
CA TYR A 101 -4.46 16.24 3.69
C TYR A 101 -3.69 16.91 2.56
N HIS A 102 -3.69 18.24 2.59
CA HIS A 102 -2.84 19.07 1.76
C HIS A 102 -1.91 19.89 2.65
N CYS A 103 -0.64 19.52 2.66
CA CYS A 103 0.38 20.08 3.53
C CYS A 103 1.37 21.00 2.82
N GLY A 104 1.41 20.94 1.48
CA GLY A 104 2.37 21.67 0.67
C GLY A 104 3.81 21.20 0.85
N ARG A 105 4.77 22.06 0.46
CA ARG A 105 6.21 21.74 0.47
C ARG A 105 6.84 21.60 1.85
N HIS A 106 6.13 21.97 2.93
CA HIS A 106 6.68 22.04 4.27
C HIS A 106 6.98 20.67 4.88
N ASP A 107 6.30 19.62 4.41
CA ASP A 107 6.53 18.25 4.91
C ASP A 107 7.51 17.44 4.08
N ARG A 108 8.15 18.08 3.10
CA ARG A 108 9.35 17.55 2.47
C ARG A 108 10.57 17.80 3.37
N ALA A 109 10.40 17.72 4.69
CA ALA A 109 11.54 17.61 5.58
C ALA A 109 12.23 16.28 5.19
N PRO A 110 13.47 16.30 4.68
CA PRO A 110 14.20 15.07 4.50
C PRO A 110 14.20 14.39 5.86
N MET A 111 13.76 13.13 5.91
CA MET A 111 14.00 12.25 7.05
C MET A 111 15.49 12.39 7.36
N LYS A 112 15.82 13.18 8.39
CA LYS A 112 17.18 13.32 8.87
C LYS A 112 17.49 11.96 9.47
N ILE A 113 18.02 11.06 8.65
CA ILE A 113 18.79 9.94 9.19
C ILE A 113 19.88 10.64 9.98
N GLU A 114 19.72 10.69 11.30
CA GLU A 114 20.80 11.06 12.20
C GLU A 114 21.85 9.96 12.04
N GLN A 115 22.72 10.11 11.03
CA GLN A 115 23.95 9.38 10.93
C GLN A 115 24.80 9.84 12.11
N LYS A 116 24.58 9.23 13.27
CA LYS A 116 25.63 9.14 14.26
C LYS A 116 26.80 8.49 13.54
N ASN A 117 27.82 9.28 13.23
CA ASN A 117 29.12 8.76 12.85
C ASN A 117 29.57 7.86 14.01
N ALA A 118 29.32 6.57 13.88
CA ALA A 118 29.94 5.56 14.70
C ALA A 118 31.38 5.41 14.18
N ASP A 119 32.26 6.30 14.64
CA ASP A 119 33.62 5.85 14.94
C ASP A 119 33.49 4.79 16.03
N GLY A 120 33.54 3.52 15.64
CA GLY A 120 33.26 2.41 16.53
C GLY A 120 33.38 1.10 15.79
N SER A 121 34.62 0.64 15.64
CA SER A 121 35.05 -0.71 15.26
C SER A 121 33.95 -1.77 15.27
N THR A 122 33.61 -2.29 14.09
CA THR A 122 32.83 -3.52 13.96
C THR A 122 33.68 -4.69 14.46
N GLU A 123 33.54 -5.05 15.73
CA GLU A 123 34.14 -6.28 16.25
C GLU A 123 33.32 -7.48 15.77
N THR A 124 33.83 -8.15 14.75
CA THR A 124 33.31 -9.44 14.29
C THR A 124 33.70 -10.50 15.32
N PHE A 125 32.72 -11.03 16.07
CA PHE A 125 32.94 -12.15 16.98
C PHE A 125 33.19 -13.44 16.18
N PRO A 126 34.28 -14.18 16.40
CA PRO A 126 34.53 -15.42 15.70
C PRO A 126 33.57 -16.51 16.18
N ILE A 127 32.90 -17.14 15.23
CA ILE A 127 32.14 -18.38 15.39
C ILE A 127 33.15 -19.49 15.66
N ARG A 128 33.18 -20.00 16.89
CA ARG A 128 34.05 -21.12 17.28
C ARG A 128 33.38 -22.42 16.85
N ASN A 129 34.10 -23.23 16.06
CA ASN A 129 33.66 -24.54 15.59
C ASN A 129 34.06 -25.64 16.57
#